data_AF-A0A5A9ZSY8-F1
#
_entry.id   AF-A0A5A9ZSY8-F1
#
_cell.length_a   1.000
_cell.length_b   1.000
_cell.length_c   1.000
_cell.angle_alpha   90.00
_cell.angle_beta   90.00
_cell.angle_gamma   90.00
#
_symmetry.space_group_name_H-M   'P 1'
#
loop_
_entity.id
_entity.type
_entity.pdbx_description
1 polymer ?
#
loop_
_entity_poly.entity_id
_entity_poly.type
_entity_poly.pdbx_seq_one_letter_code
_entity_poly.pdbx_strand_id
1 'polypeptide(L)'
;MTVLAILAIALLGAIAYLFLRPGGVSGGESGQAGAASSSSSMPAQPPVTETAYSTAPERETVTVTREAPAPRSPRTVGYPAGADSSGWVDNRQARCNAGDPAAMIGRTTQASFSICINPDNGRYYYRGSSGGAGVEVDDPAVSGDSAVVTNNDVLYSIDSSGMRIYQGGELISSQPMAVFWTG
;
A
#
# COMPACT_ATOMS: atom_id res chain seq x y z
N MET A 1 -22.82 -9.64 34.24
CA MET A 1 -23.19 -8.21 34.05
C MET A 1 -22.32 -7.22 34.83
N THR A 2 -21.48 -7.66 35.78
CA THR A 2 -20.55 -6.78 36.51
C THR A 2 -19.31 -6.38 35.70
N VAL A 3 -18.83 -7.25 34.81
CA VAL A 3 -17.64 -6.98 33.97
C VAL A 3 -17.89 -5.87 32.94
N LEU A 4 -19.10 -5.79 32.36
CA LEU A 4 -19.47 -4.73 31.42
C LEU A 4 -19.55 -3.35 32.08
N ALA A 5 -19.96 -3.29 33.36
CA ALA A 5 -20.05 -2.03 34.10
C ALA A 5 -18.67 -1.46 34.43
N ILE A 6 -17.69 -2.31 34.72
CA ILE A 6 -16.31 -1.88 35.03
C ILE A 6 -15.61 -1.33 33.77
N LEU A 7 -15.83 -1.97 32.62
CA LEU A 7 -15.24 -1.51 31.35
C LEU A 7 -15.79 -0.14 30.91
N ALA A 8 -17.08 0.10 31.11
CA ALA A 8 -17.72 1.37 30.76
C ALA A 8 -17.21 2.54 31.63
N ILE A 9 -16.95 2.30 32.92
CA ILE A 9 -16.43 3.32 33.84
C ILE A 9 -14.97 3.68 33.51
N ALA A 10 -14.15 2.71 33.12
CA ALA A 10 -12.76 2.94 32.73
C ALA A 10 -12.63 3.80 31.46
N LEU A 11 -13.51 3.59 30.48
CA LEU A 11 -13.53 4.35 29.22
C LEU A 11 -13.93 5.82 29.42
N LEU A 12 -14.91 6.09 30.30
CA LEU A 12 -15.34 7.45 30.61
C LEU A 12 -14.27 8.25 31.38
N GLY A 13 -13.49 7.59 32.25
CA GLY A 13 -12.37 8.23 32.97
C GLY A 13 -11.22 8.65 32.05
N ALA A 14 -10.87 7.84 31.05
CA ALA A 14 -9.79 8.13 30.11
C ALA A 14 -10.10 9.33 29.20
N ILE A 15 -11.37 9.47 28.78
CA ILE A 15 -11.82 10.59 27.94
C ILE A 15 -11.81 11.90 28.76
N ALA A 16 -12.30 11.89 30.00
CA ALA A 16 -12.26 13.05 30.87
C ALA A 16 -10.81 13.53 31.16
N TYR A 17 -9.86 12.61 31.33
CA TYR A 17 -8.46 12.95 31.56
C TYR A 17 -7.78 13.65 30.37
N LEU A 18 -8.18 13.32 29.15
CA LEU A 18 -7.65 13.94 27.93
C LEU A 18 -8.15 15.38 27.72
N PHE A 19 -9.38 15.67 28.14
CA PHE A 19 -9.96 17.01 28.06
C PHE A 19 -9.57 17.94 29.22
N LEU A 20 -9.11 17.40 30.36
CA LEU A 20 -8.66 18.19 31.52
C LEU A 20 -7.15 18.46 31.54
N ARG A 21 -6.39 18.17 30.46
CA ARG A 21 -4.98 18.52 30.40
C ARG A 21 -4.79 20.04 30.48
N PRO A 22 -4.18 20.59 31.54
CA PRO A 22 -3.76 21.98 31.57
C PRO A 22 -2.46 22.07 30.76
N GLY A 23 -2.59 22.24 29.46
CA GLY A 23 -1.49 22.61 28.57
C GLY A 23 -1.20 24.10 28.70
N GLY A 24 -0.48 24.45 29.78
CA GLY A 24 -0.06 25.82 30.09
C GLY A 24 0.91 26.41 29.06
N VAL A 25 0.80 27.72 28.93
CA VAL A 25 1.49 28.63 28.01
C VAL A 25 2.93 28.90 28.43
N SER A 26 3.80 29.23 27.47
CA SER A 26 4.95 30.14 27.59
C SER A 26 5.29 30.51 26.13
N GLY A 27 5.14 31.73 25.62
CA GLY A 27 5.35 33.05 26.22
C GLY A 27 6.59 33.65 25.53
N GLY A 28 6.41 34.69 24.69
CA GLY A 28 7.52 35.33 23.99
C GLY A 28 7.09 36.32 22.90
N GLU A 29 6.41 37.40 23.28
CA GLU A 29 6.20 38.59 22.48
C GLU A 29 7.48 39.47 22.44
N SER A 30 7.65 40.16 21.30
CA SER A 30 8.29 41.49 21.16
C SER A 30 9.81 41.64 21.29
N GLY A 31 10.41 42.27 20.28
CA GLY A 31 11.53 43.21 20.52
C GLY A 31 12.64 43.26 19.49
N GLN A 32 12.73 44.41 18.82
CA GLN A 32 13.91 45.02 18.19
C GLN A 32 14.56 44.35 16.96
N ALA A 33 14.22 44.93 15.80
CA ALA A 33 15.14 45.13 14.68
C ALA A 33 16.45 45.77 15.17
N GLY A 34 17.55 45.26 14.64
CA GLY A 34 18.90 45.68 14.98
C GLY A 34 19.20 47.12 14.58
N ALA A 35 19.80 47.86 15.51
CA ALA A 35 20.60 49.03 15.22
C ALA A 35 21.78 49.03 16.19
N ALA A 36 22.91 48.50 15.74
CA ALA A 36 24.21 48.79 16.31
C ALA A 36 25.14 49.17 15.15
N SER A 37 25.35 50.47 14.97
CA SER A 37 26.45 51.02 14.18
C SER A 37 27.42 51.69 15.15
N SER A 38 28.66 51.22 15.14
CA SER A 38 29.92 51.99 15.28
C SER A 38 31.06 50.97 15.40
N SER A 39 31.78 50.71 14.31
CA SER A 39 33.03 51.41 13.95
C SER A 39 34.19 51.03 14.85
N SER A 40 35.04 50.14 14.34
CA SER A 40 36.41 49.95 14.80
C SER A 40 37.26 49.66 13.58
N SER A 41 38.00 50.68 13.17
CA SER A 41 39.00 50.71 12.11
C SER A 41 40.18 49.80 12.44
N MET A 42 40.57 48.93 11.52
CA MET A 42 41.88 48.26 11.51
C MET A 42 42.48 48.27 10.09
N PRO A 43 43.82 48.27 9.98
CA PRO A 43 44.53 48.70 8.78
C PRO A 43 44.53 47.65 7.67
N ALA A 44 44.66 48.14 6.43
CA ALA A 44 44.82 47.33 5.22
C ALA A 44 46.06 46.41 5.31
N GLN A 45 45.82 45.10 5.21
CA GLN A 45 46.86 44.12 4.92
C GLN A 45 46.98 43.92 3.40
N PRO A 46 48.19 43.66 2.87
CA PRO A 46 48.43 43.51 1.43
C PRO A 46 47.71 42.27 0.86
N PRO A 47 47.35 42.26 -0.44
CA PRO A 47 46.65 41.13 -1.04
C PRO A 47 47.59 39.93 -1.14
N VAL A 48 47.28 38.85 -0.42
CA VAL A 48 47.87 37.54 -0.66
C VAL A 48 47.12 36.93 -1.85
N THR A 49 47.81 36.73 -2.97
CA THR A 49 47.27 35.97 -4.10
C THR A 49 47.42 34.49 -3.77
N GLU A 50 46.38 33.89 -3.21
CA GLU A 50 46.32 32.44 -3.00
C GLU A 50 45.68 31.80 -4.23
N THR A 51 46.45 30.96 -4.93
CA THR A 51 45.95 30.15 -6.04
C THR A 51 45.13 29.01 -5.46
N ALA A 52 43.81 29.20 -5.37
CA ALA A 52 42.89 28.12 -5.05
C ALA A 52 42.79 27.17 -6.24
N TYR A 53 43.31 25.95 -6.09
CA TYR A 53 42.99 24.84 -6.98
C TYR A 53 41.56 24.40 -6.66
N SER A 54 40.61 24.73 -7.53
CA SER A 54 39.24 24.20 -7.49
C SER A 54 39.24 22.84 -8.17
N THR A 55 39.31 21.77 -7.38
CA THR A 55 39.03 20.42 -7.85
C THR A 55 37.54 20.35 -8.18
N ALA A 56 37.19 20.01 -9.42
CA ALA A 56 35.81 19.87 -9.86
C ALA A 56 35.09 18.80 -9.01
N PRO A 57 33.83 19.03 -8.57
CA PRO A 57 33.08 18.00 -7.86
C PRO A 57 32.85 16.81 -8.79
N GLU A 58 33.27 15.64 -8.33
CA GLU A 58 33.03 14.36 -9.00
C GLU A 58 31.52 14.17 -9.16
N ARG A 59 31.04 14.11 -10.42
CA ARG A 59 29.64 13.77 -10.70
C ARG A 59 29.46 12.29 -10.46
N GLU A 60 28.89 11.96 -9.32
CA GLU A 60 28.40 10.62 -9.03
C GLU A 60 27.27 10.29 -10.01
N THR A 61 27.49 9.29 -10.87
CA THR A 61 26.49 8.84 -11.84
C THR A 61 25.58 7.83 -11.16
N VAL A 62 24.42 8.28 -10.68
CA VAL A 62 23.40 7.40 -10.09
C VAL A 62 22.77 6.56 -11.19
N THR A 63 23.12 5.27 -11.26
CA THR A 63 22.50 4.32 -12.17
C THR A 63 21.18 3.86 -11.56
N VAL A 64 20.06 4.43 -12.03
CA VAL A 64 18.71 3.99 -11.63
C VAL A 64 18.32 2.80 -12.50
N THR A 65 18.44 1.59 -11.95
CA THR A 65 17.92 0.38 -12.59
C THR A 65 16.40 0.39 -12.52
N ARG A 66 15.74 0.72 -13.63
CA ARG A 66 14.29 0.64 -13.76
C ARG A 66 13.88 -0.80 -14.06
N GLU A 67 12.99 -1.37 -13.25
CA GLU A 67 12.43 -2.70 -13.47
C GLU A 67 11.74 -2.75 -14.86
N ALA A 68 12.07 -3.79 -15.63
CA ALA A 68 11.51 -3.97 -16.96
C ALA A 68 9.98 -4.19 -16.86
N PRO A 69 9.17 -3.65 -17.79
CA PRO A 69 7.74 -3.90 -17.80
C PRO A 69 7.44 -5.41 -17.79
N ALA A 70 6.62 -5.86 -16.85
CA ALA A 70 6.19 -7.26 -16.79
C ALA A 70 5.53 -7.66 -18.13
N PRO A 71 5.85 -8.84 -18.67
CA PRO A 71 5.20 -9.33 -19.88
C PRO A 71 3.69 -9.40 -19.64
N ARG A 72 2.90 -8.83 -20.56
CA ARG A 72 1.44 -8.90 -20.50
C ARG A 72 1.03 -10.34 -20.79
N SER A 73 0.31 -10.97 -19.87
CA SER A 73 -0.24 -12.30 -20.11
C SER A 73 -1.24 -12.25 -21.28
N PRO A 74 -1.16 -13.16 -22.27
CA PRO A 74 -2.12 -13.22 -23.35
C PRO A 74 -3.53 -13.52 -22.80
N ARG A 75 -4.55 -12.84 -23.34
CA ARG A 75 -5.96 -13.12 -23.01
C ARG A 75 -6.33 -14.48 -23.61
N THR A 76 -6.57 -15.48 -22.76
CA THR A 76 -7.01 -16.80 -23.18
C THR A 76 -8.47 -16.74 -23.65
N VAL A 77 -8.77 -17.29 -24.83
CA VAL A 77 -10.15 -17.53 -25.27
C VAL A 77 -10.65 -18.77 -24.54
N GLY A 78 -11.55 -18.59 -23.58
CA GLY A 78 -11.97 -19.65 -22.65
C GLY A 78 -11.17 -19.64 -21.34
N TYR A 79 -11.53 -20.53 -20.42
CA TYR A 79 -10.91 -20.60 -19.10
C TYR A 79 -9.44 -21.03 -19.17
N PRO A 80 -8.59 -20.58 -18.23
CA PRO A 80 -7.23 -21.08 -18.11
C PRO A 80 -7.16 -22.60 -17.94
N ALA A 81 -6.05 -23.22 -18.37
CA ALA A 81 -5.82 -24.63 -18.12
C ALA A 81 -5.88 -24.94 -16.61
N GLY A 82 -6.67 -25.94 -16.22
CA GLY A 82 -6.90 -26.28 -14.81
C GLY A 82 -7.96 -25.43 -14.11
N ALA A 83 -8.65 -24.55 -14.84
CA ALA A 83 -9.81 -23.81 -14.36
C ALA A 83 -11.07 -24.11 -15.19
N ASP A 84 -12.22 -23.85 -14.60
CA ASP A 84 -13.53 -23.90 -15.25
C ASP A 84 -14.35 -22.64 -14.89
N SER A 85 -15.67 -22.69 -15.12
CA SER A 85 -16.57 -21.58 -14.85
C SER A 85 -16.59 -21.12 -13.39
N SER A 86 -16.14 -21.93 -12.43
CA SER A 86 -16.10 -21.56 -11.01
C SER A 86 -14.67 -21.32 -10.51
N GLY A 87 -13.70 -21.16 -11.41
CA GLY A 87 -12.31 -20.91 -11.07
C GLY A 87 -11.44 -22.17 -11.07
N TRP A 88 -10.40 -22.18 -10.23
CA TRP A 88 -9.41 -23.26 -10.19
C TRP A 88 -10.03 -24.59 -9.75
N VAL A 89 -9.81 -25.66 -10.54
CA VAL A 89 -10.30 -27.01 -10.22
C VAL A 89 -9.38 -27.69 -9.20
N ASP A 90 -8.07 -27.43 -9.29
CA ASP A 90 -7.02 -27.99 -8.44
C ASP A 90 -6.88 -27.29 -7.07
N ASN A 91 -7.44 -26.09 -6.92
CA ASN A 91 -7.29 -25.28 -5.70
C ASN A 91 -8.65 -24.83 -5.16
N ARG A 92 -9.20 -25.62 -4.22
CA ARG A 92 -10.50 -25.33 -3.58
C ARG A 92 -10.55 -24.02 -2.79
N GLN A 93 -9.42 -23.56 -2.26
CA GLN A 93 -9.36 -22.31 -1.50
C GLN A 93 -9.49 -21.08 -2.43
N ALA A 94 -8.93 -21.18 -3.64
CA ALA A 94 -9.04 -20.17 -4.69
C ALA A 94 -10.22 -20.38 -5.66
N ARG A 95 -11.07 -21.39 -5.40
CA ARG A 95 -12.27 -21.70 -6.19
C ARG A 95 -13.49 -21.00 -5.60
N CYS A 96 -14.41 -20.57 -6.46
CA CYS A 96 -15.70 -20.03 -6.05
C CYS A 96 -16.53 -21.06 -5.28
N ASN A 97 -17.37 -20.57 -4.36
CA ASN A 97 -18.30 -21.37 -3.58
C ASN A 97 -19.35 -22.02 -4.48
N ALA A 98 -19.90 -23.17 -4.06
CA ALA A 98 -21.11 -23.80 -4.60
C ALA A 98 -21.35 -23.81 -6.13
N GLY A 99 -20.31 -23.74 -6.96
CA GLY A 99 -20.46 -23.66 -8.42
C GLY A 99 -20.74 -22.24 -8.95
N ASP A 100 -20.68 -21.22 -8.11
CA ASP A 100 -20.76 -19.82 -8.47
C ASP A 100 -19.79 -19.48 -9.61
N PRO A 101 -20.20 -18.61 -10.55
CA PRO A 101 -19.34 -18.24 -11.66
C PRO A 101 -18.18 -17.34 -11.21
N ALA A 102 -17.00 -17.60 -11.76
CA ALA A 102 -15.86 -16.70 -11.68
C ALA A 102 -15.98 -15.62 -12.75
N ALA A 103 -15.78 -14.37 -12.35
CA ALA A 103 -15.62 -13.21 -13.24
C ALA A 103 -14.15 -12.90 -13.53
N MET A 104 -13.25 -13.33 -12.63
CA MET A 104 -11.81 -13.21 -12.80
C MET A 104 -11.13 -14.43 -12.20
N ILE A 105 -10.10 -14.94 -12.87
CA ILE A 105 -9.30 -16.06 -12.42
C ILE A 105 -7.83 -15.69 -12.62
N GLY A 106 -7.02 -15.86 -11.58
CA GLY A 106 -5.59 -15.56 -11.68
C GLY A 106 -4.71 -16.46 -10.84
N ARG A 107 -3.47 -16.60 -11.29
CA ARG A 107 -2.39 -17.27 -10.58
C ARG A 107 -1.15 -16.41 -10.72
N THR A 108 -0.61 -15.97 -9.59
CA THR A 108 0.66 -15.24 -9.50
C THR A 108 1.80 -16.22 -9.24
N THR A 109 3.01 -15.70 -9.09
CA THR A 109 4.17 -16.50 -8.64
C THR A 109 4.03 -17.05 -7.22
N GLN A 110 3.07 -16.57 -6.41
CA GLN A 110 2.95 -16.91 -4.99
C GLN A 110 1.53 -17.30 -4.56
N ALA A 111 0.51 -16.93 -5.33
CA ALA A 111 -0.89 -17.10 -4.95
C ALA A 111 -1.76 -17.53 -6.14
N SER A 112 -2.90 -18.14 -5.84
CA SER A 112 -4.00 -18.34 -6.79
C SER A 112 -5.24 -17.65 -6.27
N PHE A 113 -6.07 -17.11 -7.16
CA PHE A 113 -7.33 -16.50 -6.77
C PHE A 113 -8.42 -16.63 -7.84
N SER A 114 -9.65 -16.43 -7.40
CA SER A 114 -10.81 -16.11 -8.25
C SER A 114 -11.58 -14.94 -7.65
N ILE A 115 -12.09 -14.04 -8.50
CA ILE A 115 -13.17 -13.11 -8.15
C ILE A 115 -14.46 -13.76 -8.66
N CYS A 116 -15.38 -14.00 -7.74
CA CYS A 116 -16.58 -14.78 -7.94
C CYS A 116 -17.81 -13.88 -7.86
N ILE A 117 -18.89 -14.28 -8.52
CA ILE A 117 -20.19 -13.61 -8.42
C ILE A 117 -21.13 -14.53 -7.64
N ASN A 118 -21.69 -14.04 -6.54
CA ASN A 118 -22.80 -14.73 -5.89
C ASN A 118 -24.06 -14.57 -6.78
N PRO A 119 -24.66 -15.67 -7.28
CA PRO A 119 -25.78 -15.58 -8.22
C PRO A 119 -27.07 -15.07 -7.58
N ASP A 120 -27.21 -15.16 -6.26
CA ASP A 120 -28.43 -14.76 -5.55
C ASP A 120 -28.56 -13.24 -5.41
N ASN A 121 -27.44 -12.53 -5.33
CA ASN A 121 -27.41 -11.08 -5.11
C ASN A 121 -26.53 -10.29 -6.10
N GLY A 122 -25.81 -10.98 -6.99
CA GLY A 122 -24.92 -10.38 -7.98
C GLY A 122 -23.66 -9.74 -7.39
N ARG A 123 -23.39 -9.90 -6.09
CA ARG A 123 -22.23 -9.30 -5.43
C ARG A 123 -20.99 -10.11 -5.70
N TYR A 124 -19.87 -9.39 -5.85
CA TYR A 124 -18.58 -10.03 -5.95
C TYR A 124 -18.09 -10.51 -4.58
N TYR A 125 -17.30 -11.58 -4.59
CA TYR A 125 -16.45 -11.97 -3.47
C TYR A 125 -15.13 -12.51 -4.01
N TYR A 126 -14.06 -12.33 -3.25
CA TYR A 126 -12.72 -12.83 -3.56
C TYR A 126 -12.48 -14.16 -2.86
N ARG A 127 -11.87 -15.10 -3.57
CA ARG A 127 -11.34 -16.35 -3.04
C ARG A 127 -9.87 -16.43 -3.38
N GLY A 128 -9.01 -16.39 -2.38
CA GLY A 128 -7.56 -16.40 -2.56
C GLY A 128 -6.89 -17.54 -1.81
N SER A 129 -5.76 -18.00 -2.32
CA SER A 129 -4.91 -18.95 -1.62
C SER A 129 -3.43 -18.71 -1.85
N SER A 130 -2.67 -18.75 -0.76
CA SER A 130 -1.20 -18.72 -0.74
C SER A 130 -0.70 -19.77 0.23
N GLY A 131 0.26 -20.60 -0.19
CA GLY A 131 0.81 -21.68 0.65
C GLY A 131 -0.22 -22.70 1.15
N GLY A 132 -1.38 -22.84 0.47
CA GLY A 132 -2.47 -23.72 0.86
C GLY A 132 -3.46 -23.14 1.89
N ALA A 133 -3.14 -22.01 2.52
CA ALA A 133 -4.11 -21.24 3.30
C ALA A 133 -5.07 -20.49 2.38
N GLY A 134 -6.34 -20.38 2.77
CA GLY A 134 -7.39 -19.70 2.02
C GLY A 134 -7.89 -18.46 2.72
N VAL A 135 -8.36 -17.49 1.94
CA VAL A 135 -9.10 -16.33 2.45
C VAL A 135 -10.28 -16.04 1.52
N GLU A 136 -11.41 -15.69 2.13
CA GLU A 136 -12.59 -15.17 1.44
C GLU A 136 -12.83 -13.74 1.91
N VAL A 137 -13.12 -12.85 0.96
CA VAL A 137 -13.36 -11.44 1.24
C VAL A 137 -14.55 -10.97 0.40
N ASP A 138 -15.56 -10.43 1.07
CA ASP A 138 -16.74 -9.89 0.40
C ASP A 138 -16.45 -8.54 -0.27
N ASP A 139 -17.23 -8.24 -1.32
CA ASP A 139 -17.29 -6.92 -1.99
C ASP A 139 -15.96 -6.34 -2.47
N PRO A 140 -15.13 -7.09 -3.21
CA PRO A 140 -14.01 -6.47 -3.91
C PRO A 140 -14.55 -5.44 -4.91
N ALA A 141 -13.87 -4.30 -5.01
CA ALA A 141 -14.18 -3.30 -6.02
C ALA A 141 -13.62 -3.76 -7.36
N VAL A 142 -14.50 -4.17 -8.27
CA VAL A 142 -14.13 -4.67 -9.61
C VAL A 142 -14.33 -3.57 -10.65
N SER A 143 -13.34 -3.38 -11.53
CA SER A 143 -13.41 -2.43 -12.63
C SER A 143 -12.70 -3.00 -13.86
N GLY A 144 -13.47 -3.43 -14.86
CA GLY A 144 -12.93 -4.03 -16.08
C GLY A 144 -12.10 -5.28 -15.77
N ASP A 145 -10.81 -5.25 -16.13
CA ASP A 145 -9.85 -6.32 -15.88
C ASP A 145 -8.99 -6.08 -14.62
N SER A 146 -9.49 -5.27 -13.69
CA SER A 146 -8.85 -5.00 -12.41
C SER A 146 -9.78 -5.18 -11.23
N ALA A 147 -9.21 -5.47 -10.07
CA ALA A 147 -9.93 -5.59 -8.80
C ALA A 147 -9.11 -5.04 -7.65
N VAL A 148 -9.80 -4.42 -6.69
CA VAL A 148 -9.23 -4.04 -5.39
C VAL A 148 -9.96 -4.82 -4.32
N VAL A 149 -9.22 -5.59 -3.55
CA VAL A 149 -9.74 -6.41 -2.46
C VAL A 149 -9.17 -5.88 -1.15
N THR A 150 -10.02 -5.57 -0.18
CA THR A 150 -9.60 -5.03 1.11
C THR A 150 -9.98 -6.00 2.22
N ASN A 151 -8.98 -6.48 2.96
CA ASN A 151 -9.16 -7.33 4.11
C ASN A 151 -8.50 -6.68 5.34
N ASN A 152 -9.30 -5.98 6.15
CA ASN A 152 -8.80 -5.11 7.22
C ASN A 152 -7.81 -4.07 6.65
N ASP A 153 -6.60 -3.98 7.20
CA ASP A 153 -5.56 -3.04 6.76
C ASP A 153 -4.73 -3.54 5.57
N VAL A 154 -5.10 -4.67 4.97
CA VAL A 154 -4.42 -5.27 3.82
C VAL A 154 -5.23 -5.04 2.55
N LEU A 155 -4.59 -4.48 1.52
CA LEU A 155 -5.16 -4.24 0.21
C LEU A 155 -4.45 -5.07 -0.85
N TYR A 156 -5.23 -5.78 -1.68
CA TYR A 156 -4.75 -6.44 -2.90
C TYR A 156 -5.19 -5.61 -4.11
N SER A 157 -4.24 -5.04 -4.84
CA SER A 157 -4.47 -4.41 -6.14
C SER A 157 -4.14 -5.43 -7.22
N ILE A 158 -5.14 -5.86 -7.97
CA ILE A 158 -5.06 -6.96 -8.93
C ILE A 158 -5.33 -6.42 -10.33
N ASP A 159 -4.46 -6.75 -11.26
CA ASP A 159 -4.67 -6.56 -12.69
C ASP A 159 -3.93 -7.64 -13.49
N SER A 160 -4.02 -7.59 -14.82
CA SER A 160 -3.37 -8.57 -15.71
C SER A 160 -1.83 -8.63 -15.61
N SER A 161 -1.17 -7.63 -15.00
CA SER A 161 0.27 -7.61 -14.77
C SER A 161 0.68 -8.27 -13.46
N GLY A 162 -0.18 -8.27 -12.44
CA GLY A 162 0.15 -8.86 -11.15
C GLY A 162 -0.83 -8.55 -10.02
N MET A 163 -0.42 -8.97 -8.83
CA MET A 163 -1.05 -8.62 -7.56
C MET A 163 -0.03 -7.84 -6.72
N ARG A 164 -0.37 -6.60 -6.38
CA ARG A 164 0.37 -5.79 -5.40
C ARG A 164 -0.38 -5.81 -4.09
N ILE A 165 0.34 -6.11 -3.00
CA ILE A 165 -0.22 -6.24 -1.67
C ILE A 165 0.32 -5.11 -0.81
N TYR A 166 -0.59 -4.33 -0.23
CA TYR A 166 -0.26 -3.22 0.65
C TYR A 166 -0.76 -3.52 2.07
N GLN A 167 -0.02 -3.09 3.08
CA GLN A 167 -0.46 -3.11 4.47
C GLN A 167 -0.23 -1.73 5.08
N GLY A 168 -1.28 -1.10 5.60
CA GLY A 168 -1.18 0.27 6.12
C GLY A 168 -0.69 1.30 5.09
N GLY A 169 -0.88 1.02 3.80
CA GLY A 169 -0.41 1.87 2.69
C GLY A 169 1.01 1.56 2.18
N GLU A 170 1.77 0.71 2.85
CA GLU A 170 3.10 0.28 2.40
C GLU A 170 3.02 -0.97 1.51
N LEU A 171 3.74 -0.99 0.39
CA LEU A 171 3.83 -2.15 -0.49
C LEU A 171 4.68 -3.26 0.17
N ILE A 172 4.04 -4.35 0.59
CA ILE A 172 4.70 -5.47 1.26
C ILE A 172 4.95 -6.67 0.33
N SER A 173 4.28 -6.73 -0.82
CA SER A 173 4.51 -7.77 -1.83
C SER A 173 4.12 -7.31 -3.23
N SER A 174 4.94 -7.68 -4.22
CA SER A 174 4.65 -7.53 -5.65
C SER A 174 4.78 -8.89 -6.31
N GLN A 175 3.69 -9.39 -6.87
CA GLN A 175 3.61 -10.74 -7.42
C GLN A 175 3.22 -10.66 -8.90
N PRO A 176 4.14 -10.96 -9.83
CA PRO A 176 3.83 -11.00 -11.26
C PRO A 176 2.70 -12.00 -11.56
N MET A 177 1.83 -11.66 -12.50
CA MET A 177 0.76 -12.53 -12.96
C MET A 177 1.31 -13.58 -13.92
N ALA A 178 1.14 -14.86 -13.59
CA ALA A 178 1.53 -15.97 -14.45
C ALA A 178 0.37 -16.43 -15.35
N VAL A 179 -0.85 -16.36 -14.82
CA VAL A 179 -2.08 -16.70 -15.54
C VAL A 179 -3.16 -15.70 -15.18
N PHE A 180 -3.89 -15.22 -16.18
CA PHE A 180 -4.97 -14.26 -15.99
C PHE A 180 -6.12 -14.52 -16.96
N TRP A 181 -7.33 -14.40 -16.45
CA TRP A 181 -8.56 -14.46 -17.23
C TRP A 181 -9.65 -13.62 -16.57
N THR A 182 -10.49 -13.01 -17.41
CA THR A 182 -11.68 -12.23 -17.03
C THR A 182 -12.81 -12.56 -18.00
N GLY A 183 -14.05 -12.66 -17.52
CA GLY A 183 -15.21 -12.98 -18.37
C GLY A 183 -16.55 -12.57 -17.77
#